data_AF-A0A956PZK3-F1
#
_entry.id   AF-A0A956PZK3-F1
#
_cell.length_a   1.000
_cell.length_b   1.000
_cell.length_c   1.000
_cell.angle_alpha   90.00
_cell.angle_beta   90.00
_cell.angle_gamma   90.00
#
_symmetry.space_group_name_H-M   'P 1'
#
loop_
_entity.id
_entity.type
_entity.pdbx_description
1 polymer ?
#
loop_
_entity_poly.entity_id
_entity_poly.type
_entity_poly.pdbx_seq_one_letter_code
_entity_poly.pdbx_strand_id
1 'polypeptide(L)'
;MTYPIQALMLGITLALMLGCSSGDSKPGAVTVPPETTASKLELANQAQKKADVAMADYTYARKAEYIALMKQELAVIQTELDRLEAKVDATTGAEKAAAKTQLAAVRTQWTAAQARLDEAEAANESTWNDLKQVFSTSYDALKTSFETTRQWISDTIEP
;
A
#
# COMPACT_ATOMS: atom_id res chain seq x y z
N MET A 1 -29.55 -22.69 30.36
CA MET A 1 -29.61 -22.56 31.83
C MET A 1 -28.18 -22.26 32.29
N THR A 2 -27.78 -21.19 32.95
CA THR A 2 -28.43 -20.04 33.58
C THR A 2 -27.27 -19.10 33.97
N TYR A 3 -27.40 -17.78 33.72
CA TYR A 3 -26.52 -16.76 34.33
C TYR A 3 -26.98 -16.46 35.77
N PRO A 4 -26.10 -15.96 36.65
CA PRO A 4 -26.20 -14.55 37.02
C PRO A 4 -24.84 -13.84 37.12
N ILE A 5 -24.64 -12.70 36.47
CA ILE A 5 -24.87 -11.33 37.00
C ILE A 5 -24.06 -11.06 38.27
N GLN A 6 -22.94 -10.34 38.13
CA GLN A 6 -22.53 -9.37 39.14
C GLN A 6 -22.10 -8.08 38.46
N ALA A 7 -22.77 -7.01 38.88
CA ALA A 7 -22.64 -5.66 38.38
C ALA A 7 -21.28 -5.05 38.72
N LEU A 8 -20.71 -4.34 37.75
CA LEU A 8 -20.00 -3.11 38.05
C LEU A 8 -20.27 -2.11 36.91
N MET A 9 -21.34 -1.35 37.08
CA MET A 9 -21.52 -0.08 36.40
C MET A 9 -20.50 0.90 36.97
N LEU A 10 -19.67 1.50 36.11
CA LEU A 10 -19.03 2.77 36.38
C LEU A 10 -19.33 3.68 35.19
N GLY A 11 -20.43 4.41 35.32
CA GLY A 11 -20.81 5.48 34.43
C GLY A 11 -19.89 6.68 34.62
N ILE A 12 -19.48 7.29 33.51
CA ILE A 12 -18.93 8.63 33.47
C ILE A 12 -19.87 9.45 32.58
N THR A 13 -20.81 10.13 33.22
CA THR A 13 -21.67 11.15 32.61
C THR A 13 -21.00 12.52 32.67
N LEU A 14 -20.74 13.05 31.47
CA LEU A 14 -21.00 14.41 30.96
C LEU A 14 -20.64 15.65 31.81
N ALA A 15 -19.82 16.54 31.23
CA ALA A 15 -19.91 17.98 31.47
C ALA A 15 -19.60 18.76 30.17
N LEU A 16 -20.65 19.23 29.50
CA LEU A 16 -20.60 20.34 28.54
C LEU A 16 -20.71 21.65 29.33
N MET A 17 -19.72 22.52 29.24
CA MET A 17 -19.90 23.95 29.55
C MET A 17 -19.28 24.80 28.44
N LEU A 18 -20.14 25.62 27.83
CA LEU A 18 -19.80 26.79 27.04
C LEU A 18 -19.56 27.98 27.97
N GLY A 19 -18.47 28.73 27.76
CA GLY A 19 -18.24 30.01 28.43
C GLY A 19 -17.02 30.76 27.88
N CYS A 20 -17.26 31.81 27.07
CA CYS A 20 -16.26 32.80 26.63
C CYS A 20 -16.08 33.89 27.71
N SER A 21 -14.83 34.32 27.97
CA SER A 21 -14.50 35.66 28.49
C SER A 21 -13.02 35.99 28.21
N SER A 22 -12.76 37.20 27.74
CA SER A 22 -11.50 37.71 27.16
C SER A 22 -10.52 38.29 28.19
N GLY A 23 -9.22 38.34 27.84
CA GLY A 23 -8.17 39.20 28.45
C GLY A 23 -6.86 38.45 28.75
N ASP A 24 -5.99 38.18 27.76
CA ASP A 24 -4.90 39.01 27.18
C ASP A 24 -3.55 38.96 27.94
N SER A 25 -2.56 38.28 27.33
CA SER A 25 -1.12 38.63 27.33
C SER A 25 -0.35 37.71 26.36
N LYS A 26 -0.06 38.24 25.16
CA LYS A 26 0.92 37.74 24.15
C LYS A 26 2.36 38.00 24.71
N PRO A 27 3.46 37.25 24.38
CA PRO A 27 3.81 36.77 23.04
C PRO A 27 4.49 35.40 22.91
N GLY A 28 4.15 34.69 21.83
CA GLY A 28 4.90 33.55 21.33
C GLY A 28 4.40 33.17 19.95
N ALA A 29 4.87 33.89 18.93
CA ALA A 29 4.69 33.46 17.55
C ALA A 29 5.48 32.16 17.35
N VAL A 30 4.80 31.02 17.45
CA VAL A 30 5.26 29.79 16.82
C VAL A 30 4.50 29.69 15.51
N THR A 31 5.06 30.32 14.48
CA THR A 31 4.88 29.87 13.10
C THR A 31 5.31 28.41 13.04
N VAL A 32 4.36 27.50 13.21
CA VAL A 32 4.53 26.12 12.75
C VAL A 32 4.48 26.19 11.22
N PRO A 33 5.55 25.78 10.51
CA PRO A 33 5.55 25.80 9.05
C PRO A 33 4.41 24.92 8.50
N PRO A 34 3.82 25.28 7.34
CA PRO A 34 2.65 24.61 6.75
C PRO A 34 2.89 23.17 6.23
N GLU A 35 3.94 22.49 6.68
CA GLU A 35 4.47 21.28 6.04
C GLU A 35 3.91 19.94 6.55
N THR A 36 2.87 19.92 7.40
CA THR A 36 2.40 18.63 7.95
C THR A 36 0.91 18.36 7.93
N THR A 37 0.05 19.34 7.65
CA THR A 37 -1.39 19.07 7.51
C THR A 37 -1.70 18.48 6.13
N ALA A 38 -1.12 19.04 5.06
CA ALA A 38 -1.24 18.50 3.71
C ALA A 38 -0.62 17.09 3.65
N SER A 39 0.58 16.90 4.20
CA SER A 39 1.28 15.60 4.22
C SER A 39 0.52 14.53 5.01
N LYS A 40 -0.10 14.88 6.15
CA LYS A 40 -0.90 13.92 6.93
C LYS A 40 -2.24 13.62 6.27
N LEU A 41 -2.88 14.58 5.62
CA LEU A 41 -4.11 14.37 4.85
C LEU A 41 -3.85 13.54 3.59
N GLU A 42 -2.73 13.79 2.90
CA GLU A 42 -2.25 12.99 1.76
C GLU A 42 -1.97 11.55 2.22
N LEU A 43 -1.25 11.37 3.33
CA LEU A 43 -0.95 10.05 3.89
C LEU A 43 -2.21 9.33 4.36
N ALA A 44 -3.14 10.03 5.00
CA ALA A 44 -4.43 9.50 5.41
C ALA A 44 -5.32 9.16 4.20
N ASN A 45 -5.33 9.98 3.16
CA ASN A 45 -6.05 9.70 1.91
C ASN A 45 -5.42 8.51 1.16
N GLN A 46 -4.10 8.37 1.17
CA GLN A 46 -3.41 7.22 0.59
C GLN A 46 -3.66 5.95 1.42
N ALA A 47 -3.60 6.04 2.75
CA ALA A 47 -3.93 4.93 3.64
C ALA A 47 -5.41 4.51 3.52
N GLN A 48 -6.32 5.48 3.40
CA GLN A 48 -7.74 5.26 3.14
C GLN A 48 -7.95 4.63 1.77
N LYS A 49 -7.31 5.13 0.70
CA LYS A 49 -7.33 4.50 -0.62
C LYS A 49 -6.83 3.06 -0.56
N LYS A 50 -5.72 2.79 0.14
CA LYS A 50 -5.18 1.42 0.30
C LYS A 50 -6.08 0.50 1.12
N ALA A 51 -6.75 1.03 2.15
CA ALA A 51 -7.72 0.29 2.95
C ALA A 51 -9.03 0.03 2.18
N ASP A 52 -9.48 0.99 1.38
CA ASP A 52 -10.60 0.85 0.45
C ASP A 52 -10.24 -0.19 -0.62
N VAL A 53 -9.00 -0.28 -1.09
CA VAL A 53 -8.56 -1.31 -2.06
C VAL A 53 -8.67 -2.73 -1.50
N ALA A 54 -8.40 -2.90 -0.20
CA ALA A 54 -8.52 -4.19 0.46
C ALA A 54 -9.99 -4.63 0.67
N MET A 55 -10.96 -3.73 0.48
CA MET A 55 -12.39 -3.95 0.76
C MET A 55 -13.33 -3.60 -0.41
N ALA A 56 -12.84 -2.95 -1.48
CA ALA A 56 -13.67 -2.41 -2.54
C ALA A 56 -13.91 -3.44 -3.65
N ASP A 57 -15.18 -3.74 -3.87
CA ASP A 57 -15.62 -4.26 -5.15
C ASP A 57 -15.57 -3.12 -6.17
N TYR A 58 -14.40 -2.95 -6.82
CA TYR A 58 -14.27 -2.04 -7.95
C TYR A 58 -15.17 -2.51 -9.07
N THR A 59 -16.36 -1.92 -9.16
CA THR A 59 -17.26 -2.09 -10.30
C THR A 59 -16.68 -1.39 -11.53
N TYR A 60 -17.24 -1.66 -12.71
CA TYR A 60 -16.77 -1.06 -13.96
C TYR A 60 -16.73 0.49 -13.90
N ALA A 61 -17.67 1.11 -13.19
CA ALA A 61 -17.73 2.56 -12.99
C ALA A 61 -16.46 3.16 -12.35
N ARG A 62 -15.71 2.36 -11.56
CA ARG A 62 -14.44 2.78 -10.92
C ARG A 62 -13.20 2.15 -11.55
N LYS A 63 -13.32 1.57 -12.76
CA LYS A 63 -12.19 0.94 -13.48
C LYS A 63 -10.98 1.88 -13.57
N ALA A 64 -11.19 3.12 -14.00
CA ALA A 64 -10.09 4.06 -14.21
C ALA A 64 -9.27 4.32 -12.93
N GLU A 65 -9.95 4.43 -11.78
CA GLU A 65 -9.29 4.59 -10.48
C GLU A 65 -8.47 3.36 -10.10
N TYR A 66 -9.04 2.16 -10.32
CA TYR A 66 -8.33 0.90 -10.09
C TYR A 66 -7.09 0.78 -10.96
N ILE A 67 -7.21 1.01 -12.27
CA ILE A 67 -6.09 0.93 -13.22
C ILE A 67 -4.99 1.93 -12.83
N ALA A 68 -5.35 3.18 -12.51
CA ALA A 68 -4.37 4.19 -12.12
C ALA A 68 -3.60 3.80 -10.86
N LEU A 69 -4.29 3.30 -9.83
CA LEU A 69 -3.65 2.81 -8.61
C LEU A 69 -2.72 1.63 -8.92
N MET A 70 -3.18 0.66 -9.70
CA MET A 70 -2.40 -0.54 -9.96
C MET A 70 -1.16 -0.26 -10.81
N LYS A 71 -1.23 0.70 -11.74
CA LYS A 71 -0.06 1.21 -12.47
C LYS A 71 0.96 1.82 -11.51
N GLN A 72 0.50 2.59 -10.52
CA GLN A 72 1.38 3.16 -9.50
C GLN A 72 2.07 2.07 -8.67
N GLU A 73 1.33 1.06 -8.20
CA GLU A 73 1.91 -0.04 -7.42
C GLU A 73 2.91 -0.88 -8.24
N LEU A 74 2.61 -1.17 -9.52
CA LEU A 74 3.58 -1.84 -10.42
C LEU A 74 4.83 -1.00 -10.64
N ALA A 75 4.73 0.33 -10.77
CA ALA A 75 5.89 1.22 -10.91
C ALA A 75 6.78 1.22 -9.65
N VAL A 76 6.17 1.12 -8.45
CA VAL A 76 6.91 0.97 -7.19
C VAL A 76 7.70 -0.35 -7.19
N ILE A 77 7.07 -1.47 -7.56
CA ILE A 77 7.75 -2.76 -7.65
C ILE A 77 8.90 -2.72 -8.67
N GLN A 78 8.67 -2.11 -9.84
CA GLN A 78 9.70 -1.94 -10.86
C GLN A 78 10.92 -1.18 -10.32
N THR A 79 10.69 -0.05 -9.66
CA THR A 79 11.75 0.78 -9.09
C THR A 79 12.57 0.00 -8.05
N GLU A 80 11.90 -0.78 -7.19
CA GLU A 80 12.60 -1.60 -6.21
C GLU A 80 13.33 -2.80 -6.83
N LEU A 81 12.79 -3.40 -7.91
CA LEU A 81 13.51 -4.41 -8.69
C LEU A 81 14.80 -3.83 -9.29
N ASP A 82 14.73 -2.66 -9.93
CA ASP A 82 15.89 -1.97 -10.48
C ASP A 82 16.95 -1.71 -9.40
N ARG A 83 16.50 -1.27 -8.20
CA ARG A 83 17.38 -1.03 -7.04
C ARG A 83 18.05 -2.32 -6.56
N LEU A 84 17.31 -3.43 -6.47
CA LEU A 84 17.85 -4.72 -6.04
C LEU A 84 18.82 -5.29 -7.06
N GLU A 85 18.51 -5.19 -8.36
CA GLU A 85 19.39 -5.61 -9.44
C GLU A 85 20.72 -4.84 -9.40
N ALA A 86 20.68 -3.51 -9.26
CA ALA A 86 21.89 -2.69 -9.14
C ALA A 86 22.73 -3.07 -7.91
N LYS A 87 22.09 -3.37 -6.78
CA LYS A 87 22.77 -3.84 -5.56
C LYS A 87 23.43 -5.21 -5.77
N VAL A 88 22.72 -6.17 -6.36
CA VAL A 88 23.27 -7.49 -6.72
C VAL A 88 24.40 -7.36 -7.75
N ASP A 89 24.32 -6.39 -8.66
CA ASP A 89 25.38 -6.12 -9.63
C ASP A 89 26.64 -5.53 -8.99
N ALA A 90 26.50 -4.74 -7.94
CA ALA A 90 27.61 -4.22 -7.15
C ALA A 90 28.27 -5.29 -6.26
N THR A 91 27.57 -6.38 -5.94
CA THR A 91 28.12 -7.43 -5.08
C THR A 91 28.99 -8.42 -5.86
N THR A 92 29.88 -9.08 -5.12
CA THR A 92 30.75 -10.16 -5.61
C THR A 92 30.52 -11.38 -4.74
N GLY A 93 30.52 -12.57 -5.31
CA GLY A 93 30.28 -13.80 -4.54
C GLY A 93 29.64 -14.88 -5.38
N ALA A 94 29.57 -16.09 -4.83
CA ALA A 94 28.94 -17.23 -5.49
C ALA A 94 27.42 -17.03 -5.62
N GLU A 95 26.85 -16.22 -4.74
CA GLU A 95 25.42 -15.99 -4.57
C GLU A 95 24.86 -15.00 -5.61
N LYS A 96 25.73 -14.21 -6.26
CA LYS A 96 25.34 -13.20 -7.27
C LYS A 96 24.54 -13.81 -8.43
N ALA A 97 25.00 -14.93 -8.97
CA ALA A 97 24.33 -15.58 -10.10
C ALA A 97 22.93 -16.11 -9.72
N ALA A 98 22.80 -16.65 -8.50
CA ALA A 98 21.52 -17.09 -7.97
C ALA A 98 20.56 -15.90 -7.77
N ALA A 99 21.04 -14.79 -7.21
CA ALA A 99 20.26 -13.57 -7.02
C ALA A 99 19.77 -12.97 -8.34
N LYS A 100 20.64 -12.91 -9.36
CA LYS A 100 20.24 -12.47 -10.71
C LYS A 100 19.15 -13.36 -11.30
N THR A 101 19.27 -14.67 -11.12
CA THR A 101 18.27 -15.63 -11.62
C THR A 101 16.91 -15.42 -10.96
N GLN A 102 16.89 -15.21 -9.64
CA GLN A 102 15.63 -14.92 -8.95
C GLN A 102 15.03 -13.58 -9.36
N LEU A 103 15.82 -12.51 -9.45
CA LEU A 103 15.34 -11.20 -9.88
C LEU A 103 14.79 -11.22 -11.32
N ALA A 104 15.41 -11.96 -12.22
CA ALA A 104 14.90 -12.15 -13.58
C ALA A 104 13.55 -12.87 -13.62
N ALA A 105 13.33 -13.86 -12.74
CA ALA A 105 12.04 -14.52 -12.60
C ALA A 105 10.96 -13.55 -12.11
N VAL A 106 11.27 -12.70 -11.12
CA VAL A 106 10.34 -11.66 -10.64
C VAL A 106 10.07 -10.63 -11.74
N ARG A 107 11.07 -10.22 -12.52
CA ARG A 107 10.90 -9.30 -13.66
C ARG A 107 9.96 -9.86 -14.73
N THR A 108 10.05 -11.15 -14.99
CA THR A 108 9.13 -11.84 -15.91
C THR A 108 7.70 -11.81 -15.40
N GLN A 109 7.50 -12.07 -14.10
CA GLN A 109 6.17 -11.95 -13.47
C GLN A 109 5.65 -10.52 -13.51
N TRP A 110 6.51 -9.52 -13.28
CA TRP A 110 6.14 -8.11 -13.36
C TRP A 110 5.63 -7.74 -14.75
N THR A 111 6.35 -8.15 -15.79
CA THR A 111 5.96 -7.92 -17.19
C THR A 111 4.61 -8.58 -17.50
N ALA A 112 4.40 -9.81 -17.00
CA ALA A 112 3.14 -10.52 -17.19
C ALA A 112 1.98 -9.90 -16.39
N ALA A 113 2.23 -9.31 -15.22
CA ALA A 113 1.22 -8.57 -14.46
C ALA A 113 0.87 -7.25 -15.14
N GLN A 114 1.86 -6.54 -15.70
CA GLN A 114 1.64 -5.31 -16.47
C GLN A 114 0.75 -5.58 -17.70
N ALA A 115 1.06 -6.61 -18.49
CA ALA A 115 0.24 -6.97 -19.66
C ALA A 115 -1.22 -7.26 -19.28
N ARG A 116 -1.45 -7.97 -18.16
CA ARG A 116 -2.81 -8.24 -17.66
C ARG A 116 -3.53 -6.98 -17.17
N LEU A 117 -2.79 -6.01 -16.64
CA LEU A 117 -3.37 -4.73 -16.26
C LEU A 117 -3.80 -3.94 -17.49
N ASP A 118 -3.02 -3.98 -18.56
CA ASP A 118 -3.35 -3.36 -19.84
C ASP A 118 -4.59 -4.02 -20.48
N GLU A 119 -4.71 -5.35 -20.38
CA GLU A 119 -5.94 -6.08 -20.77
C GLU A 119 -7.15 -5.63 -19.92
N ALA A 120 -7.00 -5.52 -18.60
CA ALA A 120 -8.05 -5.04 -17.71
C ALA A 120 -8.43 -3.58 -17.99
N GLU A 121 -7.49 -2.73 -18.41
CA GLU A 121 -7.74 -1.36 -18.83
C GLU A 121 -8.60 -1.30 -20.09
N ALA A 122 -8.35 -2.21 -21.04
CA ALA A 122 -9.13 -2.36 -22.26
C ALA A 122 -10.49 -3.06 -22.07
N ALA A 123 -10.77 -3.61 -20.87
CA ALA A 123 -12.01 -4.30 -20.57
C ALA A 123 -13.25 -3.42 -20.77
N ASN A 124 -14.35 -4.03 -21.20
CA ASN A 124 -15.68 -3.42 -21.17
C ASN A 124 -16.42 -3.87 -19.90
N GLU A 125 -17.67 -3.44 -19.74
CA GLU A 125 -18.45 -3.73 -18.52
C GLU A 125 -18.65 -5.24 -18.26
N SER A 126 -18.88 -6.04 -19.31
CA SER A 126 -19.14 -7.48 -19.14
C SER A 126 -17.87 -8.30 -18.90
N THR A 127 -16.70 -7.83 -19.35
CA THR A 127 -15.42 -8.52 -19.16
C THR A 127 -14.60 -8.01 -17.98
N TRP A 128 -15.03 -6.90 -17.37
CA TRP A 128 -14.28 -6.21 -16.33
C TRP A 128 -13.96 -7.08 -15.12
N ASN A 129 -14.95 -7.77 -14.57
CA ASN A 129 -14.75 -8.54 -13.34
C ASN A 129 -13.75 -9.68 -13.53
N ASP A 130 -13.84 -10.39 -14.66
CA ASP A 130 -12.94 -11.49 -14.98
C ASP A 130 -11.51 -11.00 -15.18
N LEU A 131 -11.31 -9.93 -15.97
CA LEU A 131 -9.99 -9.37 -16.23
C LEU A 131 -9.37 -8.74 -14.97
N LYS A 132 -10.18 -8.06 -14.13
CA LYS A 132 -9.77 -7.57 -12.80
C LYS A 132 -9.27 -8.73 -11.93
N GLN A 133 -9.99 -9.85 -11.88
CA GLN A 133 -9.61 -11.00 -11.07
C GLN A 133 -8.33 -11.68 -11.58
N VAL A 134 -8.17 -11.82 -12.90
CA VAL A 134 -6.96 -12.38 -13.53
C VAL A 134 -5.75 -11.51 -13.23
N PHE A 135 -5.89 -10.19 -13.34
CA PHE A 135 -4.85 -9.25 -12.95
C PHE A 135 -4.53 -9.36 -11.44
N SER A 136 -5.54 -9.30 -10.56
CA SER A 136 -5.34 -9.37 -9.10
C SER A 136 -4.56 -10.62 -8.68
N THR A 137 -4.93 -11.78 -9.23
CA THR A 137 -4.24 -13.05 -8.96
C THR A 137 -2.77 -12.99 -9.37
N SER A 138 -2.48 -12.39 -10.54
CA SER A 138 -1.11 -12.26 -11.05
C SER A 138 -0.30 -11.25 -10.24
N TYR A 139 -0.93 -10.19 -9.78
CA TYR A 139 -0.33 -9.17 -8.92
C TYR A 139 0.02 -9.72 -7.54
N ASP A 140 -0.85 -10.52 -6.92
CA ASP A 140 -0.58 -11.15 -5.63
C ASP A 140 0.58 -12.16 -5.70
N ALA A 141 0.63 -12.94 -6.79
CA ALA A 141 1.75 -13.83 -7.07
C ALA A 141 3.08 -13.05 -7.24
N LEU A 142 3.05 -11.96 -8.01
CA LEU A 142 4.19 -11.07 -8.19
C LEU A 142 4.69 -10.51 -6.85
N LYS A 143 3.79 -9.96 -6.03
CA LYS A 143 4.15 -9.41 -4.71
C LYS A 143 4.82 -10.45 -3.83
N THR A 144 4.23 -11.64 -3.75
CA THR A 144 4.77 -12.74 -2.95
C THR A 144 6.18 -13.12 -3.44
N SER A 145 6.36 -13.25 -4.76
CA SER A 145 7.68 -13.57 -5.34
C SER A 145 8.69 -12.46 -5.08
N PHE A 146 8.29 -11.20 -5.22
CA PHE A 146 9.15 -10.04 -4.97
C PHE A 146 9.58 -9.96 -3.51
N GLU A 147 8.64 -10.08 -2.56
CA GLU A 147 8.93 -10.03 -1.12
C GLU A 147 9.86 -11.18 -0.70
N THR A 148 9.59 -12.39 -1.21
CA THR A 148 10.42 -13.58 -0.95
C THR A 148 11.85 -13.39 -1.49
N THR A 149 12.00 -12.97 -2.76
CA THR A 149 13.31 -12.75 -3.36
C THR A 149 14.07 -11.61 -2.69
N ARG A 150 13.39 -10.52 -2.32
CA ARG A 150 13.99 -9.41 -1.58
C ARG A 150 14.51 -9.86 -0.22
N GLN A 151 13.72 -10.62 0.53
CA GLN A 151 14.12 -11.13 1.85
C GLN A 151 15.32 -12.05 1.71
N TRP A 152 15.27 -13.00 0.78
CA TRP A 152 16.38 -13.91 0.51
C TRP A 152 17.67 -13.17 0.11
N ILE A 153 17.59 -12.13 -0.74
CA ILE A 153 18.74 -11.29 -1.09
C ILE A 153 19.29 -10.60 0.15
N SER A 154 18.43 -10.07 1.03
CA SER A 154 18.85 -9.47 2.29
C SER A 154 19.62 -10.49 3.12
N ASP A 155 19.06 -11.67 3.35
CA ASP A 155 19.64 -12.69 4.23
C ASP A 155 20.93 -13.32 3.66
N THR A 156 21.12 -13.28 2.33
CA THR A 156 22.21 -13.99 1.66
C THR A 156 23.35 -13.06 1.25
N ILE A 157 23.05 -11.85 0.79
CA ILE A 157 24.04 -10.91 0.24
C ILE A 157 24.40 -9.83 1.28
N GLU A 158 23.49 -9.49 2.18
CA GLU A 158 23.73 -8.57 3.31
C GLU A 158 23.21 -9.15 4.65
N PRO A 159 23.70 -10.33 5.10
CA PRO A 159 23.34 -10.89 6.40
C PRO A 159 23.76 -10.01 7.58
#